data_AF-A0A1B6FR64-F1
#
_entry.id   AF-A0A1B6FR64-F1
#
_cell.length_a   1.000
_cell.length_b   1.000
_cell.length_c   1.000
_cell.angle_alpha   90.00
_cell.angle_beta   90.00
_cell.angle_gamma   90.00
#
_symmetry.space_group_name_H-M   'P 1'
#
loop_
_entity.id
_entity.type
_entity.pdbx_description
1 polymer ?
#
loop_
_entity_poly.entity_id
_entity_poly.type
_entity_poly.pdbx_seq_one_letter_code
_entity_poly.pdbx_strand_id
1 'polypeptide(L)'
;MVLFIHLRILQRKKISANNQSKMFKNCLSPPPPDEISRSVHETPPKMNGPKRPVDPETRRKSVENSWEPVSPVRASLMSPPLPRPSPFHVSDCSNSSWAELEPFVIGNVQMFPPTLATRQYFILKYLTPMGEYQEFLSHVFEKNALELILQIMNLRESRNSRLSFEALKYLASLLCHKKFSIEFINMQGLQRLLEVPRPSIAATGVSICLYYLAYCEDALERVCLLPHHILSDLVSYALWLLECSHDSGRCHATMFFGFSFQFRIILEEFDVQDGLRKLHNVMSTLPILRVEDDAALNEDEECSARQIVRHVCVALKRYLEAHLHIKAEYVRRVHMRENASETSHMKMPATLPSYKAYKSSPEDVQEQINTLLELMSFRAQWTPVDELLRLGCITLLLQVIAFAYEWNYSGRAETVRSALEVLCICAVMPRIQLHLCERVDLPDEAMTVGLNVILGAAEGEIVQDPDVQRAALSVLITCVCAPIHRVGGMIGKFSSTGSVKKRTQSIRSSEEVIEKMWDCVRSNNGIMVLLTLMMVKTPITDADSIRGLACRALVGLARSETVRQIISKLPLFSNGQLQS
;
A
#
# COMPACT_ATOMS: atom_id res chain seq x y z
N MET A 1 -22.98 38.99 -21.74
CA MET A 1 -24.37 38.50 -21.65
C MET A 1 -24.48 36.98 -21.75
N VAL A 2 -23.75 36.32 -22.67
CA VAL A 2 -23.71 34.84 -22.80
C VAL A 2 -23.12 34.14 -21.56
N LEU A 3 -22.14 34.76 -20.88
CA LEU A 3 -21.55 34.28 -19.62
C LEU A 3 -22.58 34.20 -18.45
N PHE A 4 -23.55 35.13 -18.40
CA PHE A 4 -24.58 35.18 -17.36
C PHE A 4 -25.69 34.14 -17.58
N ILE A 5 -25.96 33.77 -18.83
CA ILE A 5 -26.94 32.74 -19.19
C ILE A 5 -26.38 31.36 -18.85
N HIS A 6 -25.08 31.10 -19.06
CA HIS A 6 -24.44 29.85 -18.66
C HIS A 6 -24.33 29.69 -17.14
N LEU A 7 -24.05 30.76 -16.39
CA LEU A 7 -24.06 30.76 -14.92
C LEU A 7 -25.46 30.50 -14.33
N ARG A 8 -26.54 31.02 -14.95
CA ARG A 8 -27.92 30.74 -14.51
C ARG A 8 -28.39 29.32 -14.83
N ILE A 9 -27.91 28.71 -15.91
CA ILE A 9 -28.19 27.30 -16.24
C ILE A 9 -27.46 26.36 -15.26
N LEU A 10 -26.25 26.72 -14.80
CA LEU A 10 -25.51 25.98 -13.77
C LEU A 10 -26.09 26.18 -12.36
N GLN A 11 -26.58 27.38 -12.02
CA GLN A 11 -27.22 27.64 -10.73
C GLN A 11 -28.57 26.91 -10.55
N ARG A 12 -29.35 26.69 -11.62
CA ARG A 12 -30.62 25.94 -11.53
C ARG A 12 -30.44 24.42 -11.38
N LYS A 13 -29.23 23.89 -11.56
CA LYS A 13 -28.91 22.46 -11.36
C LYS A 13 -28.16 22.15 -10.05
N LYS A 14 -27.94 23.13 -9.16
CA LYS A 14 -27.12 22.93 -7.95
C LYS A 14 -27.74 23.57 -6.71
N ILE A 15 -28.78 22.92 -6.17
CA ILE A 15 -29.07 22.93 -4.73
C ILE A 15 -29.03 21.47 -4.29
N SER A 16 -27.82 20.99 -4.00
CA SER A 16 -27.57 19.93 -3.03
C SER A 16 -26.08 20.01 -2.68
N ALA A 17 -25.80 20.29 -1.41
CA ALA A 17 -24.45 20.41 -0.89
C ALA A 17 -23.80 19.03 -0.85
N ASN A 18 -22.94 18.70 -1.82
CA ASN A 18 -22.02 17.56 -1.72
C ASN A 18 -20.83 17.64 -2.70
N ASN A 19 -20.08 18.74 -2.67
CA ASN A 19 -19.08 19.05 -3.72
C ASN A 19 -17.62 18.84 -3.29
N GLN A 20 -17.35 18.55 -2.01
CA GLN A 20 -16.02 18.10 -1.55
C GLN A 20 -15.84 16.59 -1.77
N SER A 21 -16.82 15.77 -1.40
CA SER A 21 -16.80 14.30 -1.60
C SER A 21 -16.59 13.87 -3.07
N LYS A 22 -17.13 14.64 -4.04
CA LYS A 22 -16.96 14.34 -5.48
C LYS A 22 -15.57 14.61 -6.06
N MET A 23 -14.81 15.56 -5.52
CA MET A 23 -13.42 15.77 -5.95
C MET A 23 -12.48 14.74 -5.31
N PHE A 24 -12.78 14.27 -4.10
CA PHE A 24 -12.05 13.16 -3.49
C PHE A 24 -12.25 11.84 -4.22
N LYS A 25 -13.47 11.55 -4.72
CA LYS A 25 -13.73 10.34 -5.53
C LYS A 25 -12.97 10.31 -6.86
N ASN A 26 -12.71 11.46 -7.50
CA ASN A 26 -12.02 11.51 -8.78
C ASN A 26 -10.48 11.42 -8.67
N CYS A 27 -9.89 11.84 -7.54
CA CYS A 27 -8.44 11.69 -7.31
C CYS A 27 -8.04 10.30 -6.80
N LEU A 28 -8.98 9.49 -6.34
CA LEU A 28 -8.77 8.12 -5.81
C LEU A 28 -9.12 7.00 -6.81
N SER A 29 -9.52 7.35 -8.04
CA SER A 29 -9.84 6.38 -9.09
C SER A 29 -8.61 6.14 -9.99
N PRO A 30 -8.22 4.89 -10.31
CA PRO A 30 -7.22 4.66 -11.35
C PRO A 30 -7.78 5.09 -12.72
N PRO A 31 -6.94 5.52 -13.68
CA PRO A 31 -7.39 5.75 -15.04
C PRO A 31 -7.90 4.43 -15.66
N PRO A 32 -8.93 4.46 -16.51
CA PRO A 32 -9.42 3.25 -17.18
C PRO A 32 -8.39 2.74 -18.21
N PRO A 33 -8.33 1.43 -18.48
CA PRO A 33 -7.63 0.91 -19.65
C PRO A 33 -8.35 1.36 -20.93
N ASP A 34 -7.59 1.82 -21.92
CA ASP A 34 -8.08 2.24 -23.23
C ASP A 34 -8.92 1.13 -23.89
N GLU A 35 -10.19 1.40 -24.23
CA GLU A 35 -10.85 0.79 -25.40
C GLU A 35 -12.12 1.54 -25.85
N ILE A 36 -12.37 1.44 -27.16
CA ILE A 36 -13.13 2.35 -28.02
C ILE A 36 -14.63 2.00 -28.09
N SER A 37 -15.48 3.02 -27.90
CA SER A 37 -16.86 3.19 -28.43
C SER A 37 -17.96 2.15 -28.12
N ARG A 38 -19.08 2.64 -27.56
CA ARG A 38 -20.41 2.73 -28.24
C ARG A 38 -21.48 3.29 -27.29
N SER A 39 -22.17 4.31 -27.78
CA SER A 39 -23.33 4.98 -27.17
C SER A 39 -24.62 4.20 -27.40
N VAL A 40 -25.52 4.11 -26.42
CA VAL A 40 -26.98 4.19 -26.64
C VAL A 40 -27.64 4.87 -25.43
N HIS A 41 -28.53 5.83 -25.75
CA HIS A 41 -29.38 6.61 -24.86
C HIS A 41 -30.46 5.78 -24.15
N GLU A 42 -30.85 6.18 -22.93
CA GLU A 42 -32.27 6.18 -22.52
C GLU A 42 -32.54 7.12 -21.33
N THR A 43 -33.65 7.84 -21.41
CA THR A 43 -34.17 8.88 -20.49
C THR A 43 -35.16 8.31 -19.46
N PRO A 44 -35.24 8.85 -18.21
CA PRO A 44 -36.26 8.43 -17.24
C PRO A 44 -37.51 9.33 -17.21
N PRO A 45 -38.70 8.81 -16.86
CA PRO A 45 -39.90 9.61 -16.65
C PRO A 45 -40.10 10.05 -15.18
N LYS A 46 -40.89 11.13 -15.05
CA LYS A 46 -41.32 11.88 -13.86
C LYS A 46 -42.31 11.10 -12.98
N MET A 47 -42.45 11.48 -11.69
CA MET A 47 -43.71 11.85 -10.99
C MET A 47 -43.44 12.12 -9.49
N ASN A 48 -43.67 13.35 -9.01
CA ASN A 48 -44.80 13.86 -8.20
C ASN A 48 -44.68 13.65 -6.67
N GLY A 49 -44.68 14.78 -5.93
CA GLY A 49 -44.84 14.83 -4.46
C GLY A 49 -46.28 14.52 -4.00
N PRO A 50 -46.65 14.69 -2.71
CA PRO A 50 -46.71 16.03 -2.09
C PRO A 50 -46.57 16.16 -0.54
N LYS A 51 -46.37 17.42 -0.10
CA LYS A 51 -46.93 18.18 1.06
C LYS A 51 -46.55 17.90 2.55
N ARG A 52 -46.32 19.03 3.24
CA ARG A 52 -46.08 19.28 4.70
C ARG A 52 -47.40 19.30 5.52
N PRO A 53 -47.33 19.37 6.87
CA PRO A 53 -47.42 20.66 7.61
C PRO A 53 -46.46 20.78 8.83
N VAL A 54 -45.80 21.92 9.11
CA VAL A 54 -46.09 23.06 10.06
C VAL A 54 -45.97 22.73 11.59
N ASP A 55 -44.85 23.19 12.17
CA ASP A 55 -44.47 23.79 13.50
C ASP A 55 -45.48 23.88 14.70
N PRO A 56 -45.05 24.06 15.99
CA PRO A 56 -44.10 25.12 16.42
C PRO A 56 -43.17 24.95 17.66
N GLU A 57 -42.18 25.88 17.70
CA GLU A 57 -41.36 26.50 18.77
C GLU A 57 -41.44 26.05 20.25
N THR A 58 -40.25 25.99 20.90
CA THR A 58 -40.04 26.60 22.25
C THR A 58 -38.57 26.89 22.59
N ARG A 59 -38.38 27.84 23.53
CA ARG A 59 -37.22 28.70 23.86
C ARG A 59 -36.25 28.14 24.95
N ARG A 60 -34.96 28.51 24.80
CA ARG A 60 -33.95 29.08 25.74
C ARG A 60 -33.57 28.43 27.09
N LYS A 61 -32.23 28.33 27.34
CA LYS A 61 -31.39 29.00 28.40
C LYS A 61 -30.14 28.11 28.70
N SER A 62 -28.90 28.48 28.36
CA SER A 62 -27.92 29.36 29.05
C SER A 62 -27.47 28.90 30.45
N VAL A 63 -26.20 28.48 30.61
CA VAL A 63 -25.35 28.72 31.80
C VAL A 63 -23.88 28.73 31.38
N GLU A 64 -23.22 29.87 31.56
CA GLU A 64 -21.77 30.07 31.54
C GLU A 64 -21.16 29.66 32.89
N ASN A 65 -19.89 29.25 32.92
CA ASN A 65 -19.05 29.42 34.10
C ASN A 65 -17.59 29.64 33.71
N SER A 66 -17.09 30.81 34.09
CA SER A 66 -15.76 31.37 33.90
C SER A 66 -14.87 31.13 35.13
N TRP A 67 -13.59 30.80 34.94
CA TRP A 67 -12.56 30.94 35.96
C TRP A 67 -11.23 31.40 35.31
N GLU A 68 -10.74 32.58 35.72
CA GLU A 68 -9.37 33.06 35.46
C GLU A 68 -8.42 32.66 36.61
N PRO A 69 -7.10 32.49 36.37
CA PRO A 69 -6.11 32.26 37.42
C PRO A 69 -5.21 33.48 37.70
N VAL A 70 -4.73 33.55 38.94
CA VAL A 70 -3.80 34.55 39.49
C VAL A 70 -2.34 34.12 39.26
N SER A 71 -1.47 35.06 38.85
CA SER A 71 0.01 34.92 38.79
C SER A 71 0.66 35.51 40.06
N PRO A 72 1.90 35.11 40.43
CA PRO A 72 2.99 36.12 40.34
C PRO A 72 4.44 35.63 40.11
N VAL A 73 5.17 36.38 39.26
CA VAL A 73 6.46 37.10 39.49
C VAL A 73 7.82 36.37 39.75
N ARG A 74 8.79 36.75 38.87
CA ARG A 74 10.29 36.89 38.95
C ARG A 74 11.23 35.68 38.92
N ALA A 75 12.15 35.66 37.93
CA ALA A 75 13.52 36.20 38.08
C ALA A 75 14.31 36.16 36.75
N SER A 76 15.05 37.23 36.45
CA SER A 76 15.97 37.36 35.31
C SER A 76 17.40 37.00 35.71
N LEU A 77 18.08 36.18 34.90
CA LEU A 77 19.54 36.16 34.76
C LEU A 77 19.87 35.93 33.27
N MET A 78 20.74 36.78 32.73
CA MET A 78 21.10 36.86 31.31
C MET A 78 22.20 35.85 30.93
N SER A 79 22.02 35.18 29.79
CA SER A 79 23.03 34.37 29.09
C SER A 79 23.25 34.93 27.67
N PRO A 80 24.44 34.78 27.06
CA PRO A 80 24.82 35.42 25.80
C PRO A 80 24.05 34.86 24.59
N PRO A 81 23.96 35.58 23.45
CA PRO A 81 23.02 35.27 22.38
C PRO A 81 23.44 34.02 21.61
N LEU A 82 22.58 32.99 21.64
CA LEU A 82 22.66 31.84 20.74
C LEU A 82 22.25 32.24 19.31
N PRO A 83 22.72 31.53 18.27
CA PRO A 83 22.29 31.75 16.90
C PRO A 83 20.77 31.55 16.80
N ARG A 84 20.06 32.44 16.10
CA ARG A 84 18.60 32.32 15.91
C ARG A 84 18.27 30.96 15.29
N PRO A 85 17.41 30.13 15.93
CA PRO A 85 16.88 28.94 15.27
C PRO A 85 15.97 29.36 14.11
N SER A 86 16.00 28.60 13.02
CA SER A 86 15.06 28.81 11.92
C SER A 86 13.63 28.56 12.41
N PRO A 87 12.62 29.32 11.94
CA PRO A 87 11.22 29.15 12.36
C PRO A 87 10.59 27.81 11.92
N PHE A 88 11.37 26.92 11.29
CA PHE A 88 10.93 25.64 10.74
C PHE A 88 11.31 24.42 11.59
N HIS A 89 11.93 24.61 12.77
CA HIS A 89 12.26 23.52 13.69
C HIS A 89 11.38 23.61 14.95
N VAL A 90 10.44 22.67 15.09
CA VAL A 90 9.40 22.73 16.14
C VAL A 90 9.90 22.00 17.39
N SER A 91 10.31 22.77 18.39
CA SER A 91 10.28 22.37 19.80
C SER A 91 10.10 23.65 20.59
N ASP A 92 8.86 24.07 20.79
CA ASP A 92 8.38 24.83 21.97
C ASP A 92 6.95 25.36 21.72
N CYS A 93 5.97 24.79 22.41
CA CYS A 93 4.56 25.16 22.31
C CYS A 93 4.27 26.47 23.08
N SER A 94 4.52 27.62 22.44
CA SER A 94 4.01 28.93 22.88
C SER A 94 2.97 29.48 21.89
N ASN A 95 1.88 30.09 22.39
CA ASN A 95 0.79 30.65 21.58
C ASN A 95 1.24 31.73 20.57
N SER A 96 2.36 32.42 20.83
CA SER A 96 3.00 33.35 19.89
C SER A 96 3.63 32.67 18.67
N SER A 97 4.12 31.43 18.82
CA SER A 97 4.68 30.64 17.72
C SER A 97 3.59 30.21 16.73
N TRP A 98 2.37 29.94 17.22
CA TRP A 98 1.25 29.55 16.37
C TRP A 98 0.72 30.69 15.50
N ALA A 99 0.65 31.92 16.02
CA ALA A 99 0.21 33.08 15.24
C ALA A 99 1.17 33.41 14.07
N GLU A 100 2.47 33.14 14.23
CA GLU A 100 3.46 33.28 13.16
C GLU A 100 3.45 32.10 12.17
N LEU A 101 3.07 30.89 12.61
CA LEU A 101 3.00 29.67 11.79
C LEU A 101 1.66 29.53 11.03
N GLU A 102 0.55 30.03 11.57
CA GLU A 102 -0.80 29.89 11.02
C GLU A 102 -0.92 30.28 9.52
N PRO A 103 -0.31 31.38 9.04
CA PRO A 103 -0.37 31.75 7.62
C PRO A 103 0.35 30.73 6.70
N PHE A 104 1.37 30.05 7.23
CA PHE A 104 2.16 29.04 6.52
C PHE A 104 1.52 27.64 6.59
N VAL A 105 0.67 27.38 7.59
CA VAL A 105 0.00 26.09 7.77
C VAL A 105 -1.34 26.04 7.01
N ILE A 106 -2.17 27.08 7.16
CA ILE A 106 -3.56 27.11 6.62
C ILE A 106 -3.70 28.13 5.49
N GLY A 107 -3.08 29.31 5.63
CA GLY A 107 -3.20 30.45 4.71
C GLY A 107 -4.60 31.12 4.69
N ASN A 108 -4.65 32.35 4.18
CA ASN A 108 -5.89 33.15 4.08
C ASN A 108 -6.30 33.39 2.61
N VAL A 109 -7.61 33.42 2.33
CA VAL A 109 -8.17 33.74 0.99
C VAL A 109 -9.24 34.82 1.11
N GLN A 110 -8.93 36.00 0.60
CA GLN A 110 -9.87 37.10 0.51
C GLN A 110 -10.63 37.05 -0.82
N MET A 111 -11.93 36.79 -0.77
CA MET A 111 -12.75 36.65 -1.99
C MET A 111 -13.11 37.99 -2.63
N PHE A 112 -13.32 39.05 -1.84
CA PHE A 112 -13.64 40.39 -2.35
C PHE A 112 -13.11 41.49 -1.41
N PRO A 113 -12.50 42.58 -1.93
CA PRO A 113 -12.00 42.70 -3.31
C PRO A 113 -10.86 41.68 -3.56
N PRO A 114 -10.76 41.08 -4.77
CA PRO A 114 -9.81 40.01 -5.01
C PRO A 114 -8.38 40.56 -5.07
N THR A 115 -7.55 40.09 -4.14
CA THR A 115 -6.09 40.30 -4.14
C THR A 115 -5.43 39.63 -5.35
N LEU A 116 -4.18 39.97 -5.64
CA LEU A 116 -3.41 39.29 -6.70
C LEU A 116 -3.35 37.77 -6.47
N ALA A 117 -3.09 37.34 -5.23
CA ALA A 117 -3.06 35.93 -4.85
C ALA A 117 -4.42 35.25 -5.06
N THR A 118 -5.54 35.91 -4.74
CA THR A 118 -6.89 35.38 -5.01
C THR A 118 -7.14 35.22 -6.53
N ARG A 119 -6.67 36.16 -7.36
CA ARG A 119 -6.79 36.04 -8.82
C ARG A 119 -5.99 34.86 -9.35
N GLN A 120 -4.72 34.72 -8.91
CA GLN A 120 -3.87 33.59 -9.27
C GLN A 120 -4.46 32.26 -8.80
N TYR A 121 -5.02 32.22 -7.59
CA TYR A 121 -5.72 31.06 -7.04
C TYR A 121 -6.87 30.60 -7.95
N PHE A 122 -7.70 31.52 -8.44
CA PHE A 122 -8.78 31.18 -9.37
C PHE A 122 -8.27 30.72 -10.74
N ILE A 123 -7.20 31.33 -11.25
CA ILE A 123 -6.56 30.92 -12.50
C ILE A 123 -6.03 29.49 -12.37
N LEU A 124 -5.30 29.17 -11.31
CA LEU A 124 -4.77 27.83 -11.07
C LEU A 124 -5.88 26.79 -10.93
N LYS A 125 -6.99 27.13 -10.27
CA LYS A 125 -8.18 26.26 -10.22
C LYS A 125 -8.79 25.98 -11.58
N TYR A 126 -8.77 26.95 -12.49
CA TYR A 126 -9.22 26.76 -13.86
C TYR A 126 -8.22 25.93 -14.67
N LEU A 127 -6.92 26.17 -14.50
CA LEU A 127 -5.85 25.47 -15.23
C LEU A 127 -5.65 24.02 -14.79
N THR A 128 -5.88 23.69 -13.51
CA THR A 128 -5.70 22.34 -12.96
C THR A 128 -6.40 21.24 -13.79
N PRO A 129 -7.72 21.30 -14.04
CA PRO A 129 -8.37 20.29 -14.88
C PRO A 129 -7.91 20.33 -16.35
N MET A 130 -7.37 21.46 -16.82
CA MET A 130 -6.84 21.58 -18.19
C MET A 130 -5.46 20.92 -18.32
N GLY A 131 -4.72 20.77 -17.21
CA GLY A 131 -3.36 20.23 -17.20
C GLY A 131 -3.28 18.79 -17.70
N GLU A 132 -4.34 18.00 -17.54
CA GLU A 132 -4.38 16.60 -17.98
C GLU A 132 -4.47 16.45 -19.51
N TYR A 133 -4.88 17.49 -20.24
CA TYR A 133 -5.03 17.42 -21.69
C TYR A 133 -3.72 17.75 -22.40
N GLN A 134 -3.21 16.77 -23.16
CA GLN A 134 -1.95 16.88 -23.89
C GLN A 134 -1.91 18.05 -24.89
N GLU A 135 -3.06 18.46 -25.45
CA GLU A 135 -3.15 19.56 -26.42
C GLU A 135 -2.74 20.93 -25.84
N PHE A 136 -2.86 21.14 -24.52
CA PHE A 136 -2.45 22.38 -23.88
C PHE A 136 -0.99 22.39 -23.44
N LEU A 137 -0.30 21.25 -23.54
CA LEU A 137 1.06 21.10 -23.03
C LEU A 137 2.08 21.96 -23.81
N SER A 138 1.85 22.20 -25.11
CA SER A 138 2.68 23.13 -25.91
C SER A 138 2.70 24.53 -25.29
N HIS A 139 1.55 25.04 -24.87
CA HIS A 139 1.43 26.36 -24.25
C HIS A 139 2.12 26.43 -22.88
N VAL A 140 2.13 25.33 -22.12
CA VAL A 140 2.85 25.23 -20.85
C VAL A 140 4.34 25.42 -21.06
N PHE A 141 4.92 24.79 -22.10
CA PHE A 141 6.32 24.97 -22.47
C PHE A 141 6.60 26.36 -23.06
N GLU A 142 5.81 26.82 -24.04
CA GLU A 142 5.97 28.12 -24.69
C GLU A 142 5.94 29.29 -23.69
N LYS A 143 5.16 29.17 -22.62
CA LYS A 143 5.00 30.20 -21.59
C LYS A 143 5.88 29.97 -20.36
N ASN A 144 6.74 28.96 -20.37
CA ASN A 144 7.61 28.60 -19.25
C ASN A 144 6.83 28.52 -17.91
N ALA A 145 5.66 27.87 -17.95
CA ALA A 145 4.75 27.84 -16.82
C ALA A 145 5.35 27.11 -15.61
N LEU A 146 6.27 26.17 -15.83
CA LEU A 146 6.97 25.45 -14.76
C LEU A 146 7.75 26.40 -13.85
N GLU A 147 8.53 27.34 -14.40
CA GLU A 147 9.28 28.31 -13.58
C GLU A 147 8.35 29.13 -12.70
N LEU A 148 7.23 29.61 -13.26
CA LEU A 148 6.22 30.36 -12.52
C LEU A 148 5.58 29.52 -11.41
N ILE A 149 5.26 28.25 -11.68
CA ILE A 149 4.72 27.32 -10.67
C ILE A 149 5.73 27.13 -9.53
N LEU A 150 7.01 26.93 -9.85
CA LEU A 150 8.08 26.76 -8.87
C LEU A 150 8.32 28.04 -8.04
N GLN A 151 8.07 29.22 -8.59
CA GLN A 151 8.08 30.49 -7.84
C GLN A 151 6.87 30.59 -6.91
N ILE A 152 5.66 30.26 -7.39
CA ILE A 152 4.42 30.34 -6.59
C ILE A 152 4.44 29.36 -5.40
N MET A 153 5.04 28.17 -5.56
CA MET A 153 5.13 27.20 -4.46
C MET A 153 6.13 27.60 -3.36
N ASN A 154 7.05 28.52 -3.64
CA ASN A 154 8.08 28.92 -2.69
C ASN A 154 7.44 29.73 -1.55
N LEU A 155 7.14 29.04 -0.44
CA LEU A 155 6.46 29.64 0.71
C LEU A 155 7.30 30.69 1.44
N ARG A 156 8.63 30.66 1.27
CA ARG A 156 9.51 31.69 1.83
C ARG A 156 9.29 33.04 1.15
N GLU A 157 8.90 33.02 -0.13
CA GLU A 157 8.65 34.20 -0.94
C GLU A 157 7.16 34.58 -0.97
N SER A 158 6.27 33.61 -1.18
CA SER A 158 4.84 33.87 -1.40
C SER A 158 4.04 34.12 -0.13
N ARG A 159 4.47 33.57 1.01
CA ARG A 159 3.74 33.54 2.30
C ARG A 159 2.28 33.12 2.18
N ASN A 160 1.91 32.35 1.15
CA ASN A 160 0.52 31.97 0.88
C ASN A 160 0.38 30.47 0.66
N SER A 161 0.17 29.73 1.76
CA SER A 161 0.09 28.27 1.70
C SER A 161 -1.06 27.73 0.85
N ARG A 162 -2.17 28.46 0.71
CA ARG A 162 -3.29 28.01 -0.15
C ARG A 162 -2.99 28.21 -1.62
N LEU A 163 -2.35 29.32 -1.97
CA LEU A 163 -1.91 29.56 -3.34
C LEU A 163 -0.87 28.53 -3.76
N SER A 164 0.11 28.24 -2.89
CA SER A 164 1.10 27.19 -3.13
C SER A 164 0.44 25.81 -3.25
N PHE A 165 -0.58 25.51 -2.43
CA PHE A 165 -1.35 24.27 -2.56
C PHE A 165 -2.07 24.14 -3.92
N GLU A 166 -2.73 25.18 -4.41
CA GLU A 166 -3.35 25.11 -5.76
C GLU A 166 -2.29 25.06 -6.88
N ALA A 167 -1.13 25.70 -6.70
CA ALA A 167 -0.03 25.59 -7.65
C ALA A 167 0.52 24.16 -7.70
N LEU A 168 0.65 23.49 -6.55
CA LEU A 168 1.04 22.09 -6.45
C LEU A 168 0.02 21.15 -7.08
N LYS A 169 -1.28 21.44 -6.96
CA LYS A 169 -2.32 20.68 -7.67
C LYS A 169 -2.22 20.83 -9.18
N TYR A 170 -1.98 22.06 -9.67
CA TYR A 170 -1.74 22.26 -11.10
C TYR A 170 -0.45 21.57 -11.55
N LEU A 171 0.63 21.64 -10.75
CA LEU A 171 1.86 20.91 -11.02
C LEU A 171 1.59 19.40 -11.15
N ALA A 172 0.89 18.81 -10.19
CA ALA A 172 0.52 17.40 -10.22
C ALA A 172 -0.25 17.02 -11.50
N SER A 173 -1.20 17.85 -11.94
CA SER A 173 -1.93 17.61 -13.19
C SER A 173 -1.04 17.64 -14.43
N LEU A 174 0.11 18.33 -14.39
CA LEU A 174 1.08 18.35 -15.47
C LEU A 174 2.09 17.18 -15.39
N LEU A 175 2.38 16.69 -14.18
CA LEU A 175 3.29 15.57 -13.92
C LEU A 175 2.76 14.22 -14.44
N CYS A 176 1.50 14.13 -14.87
CA CYS A 176 1.01 12.96 -15.59
C CYS A 176 1.64 12.83 -17.00
N HIS A 177 2.21 13.92 -17.54
CA HIS A 177 2.84 13.93 -18.86
C HIS A 177 4.33 13.63 -18.77
N LYS A 178 4.76 12.50 -19.31
CA LYS A 178 6.17 12.06 -19.32
C LYS A 178 7.17 13.16 -19.71
N LYS A 179 6.90 13.91 -20.79
CA LYS A 179 7.80 14.98 -21.25
C LYS A 179 7.94 16.10 -20.21
N PHE A 180 6.83 16.48 -19.57
CA PHE A 180 6.82 17.51 -18.54
C PHE A 180 7.53 17.03 -17.27
N SER A 181 7.31 15.78 -16.84
CA SER A 181 7.95 15.22 -15.64
C SER A 181 9.47 15.13 -15.79
N ILE A 182 9.97 14.81 -16.99
CA ILE A 182 11.41 14.85 -17.27
C ILE A 182 11.95 16.28 -17.18
N GLU A 183 11.26 17.26 -17.77
CA GLU A 183 11.66 18.67 -17.71
C GLU A 183 11.66 19.20 -16.27
N PHE A 184 10.64 18.84 -15.49
CA PHE A 184 10.55 19.14 -14.06
C PHE A 184 11.79 18.67 -13.29
N ILE A 185 12.26 17.44 -13.54
CA ILE A 185 13.47 16.91 -12.91
C ILE A 185 14.71 17.68 -13.38
N ASN A 186 14.83 17.93 -14.69
CA ASN A 186 15.97 18.67 -15.26
C ASN A 186 16.10 20.09 -14.69
N MET A 187 14.97 20.74 -14.36
CA MET A 187 14.92 22.06 -13.75
C MET A 187 15.08 22.06 -12.21
N GLN A 188 15.58 20.97 -11.62
CA GLN A 188 15.69 20.80 -10.17
C GLN A 188 14.35 20.96 -9.44
N GLY A 189 13.24 20.63 -10.11
CA GLY A 189 11.90 20.78 -9.59
C GLY A 189 11.65 19.89 -8.36
N LEU A 190 12.26 18.70 -8.31
CA LEU A 190 12.13 17.81 -7.14
C LEU A 190 12.75 18.45 -5.90
N GLN A 191 13.93 19.04 -6.01
CA GLN A 191 14.61 19.70 -4.91
C GLN A 191 13.77 20.84 -4.35
N ARG A 192 13.23 21.69 -5.23
CA ARG A 192 12.28 22.77 -4.87
C ARG A 192 11.01 22.22 -4.21
N LEU A 193 10.49 21.10 -4.71
CA LEU A 193 9.30 20.45 -4.17
C LEU A 193 9.53 19.95 -2.73
N LEU A 194 10.71 19.42 -2.43
CA LEU A 194 11.09 18.92 -1.11
C LEU A 194 11.37 20.05 -0.10
N GLU A 195 11.59 21.29 -0.56
CA GLU A 195 11.76 22.48 0.30
C GLU A 195 10.43 23.00 0.88
N VAL A 196 9.28 22.50 0.42
CA VAL A 196 7.96 22.90 0.94
C VAL A 196 7.88 22.59 2.45
N PRO A 197 7.64 23.61 3.31
CA PRO A 197 7.60 23.43 4.76
C PRO A 197 6.56 22.43 5.24
N ARG A 198 6.93 21.70 6.29
CA ARG A 198 6.11 20.71 7.00
C ARG A 198 5.98 21.12 8.48
N PRO A 199 4.79 21.09 9.11
CA PRO A 199 3.48 20.79 8.52
C PRO A 199 2.90 21.98 7.73
N SER A 200 2.19 21.72 6.64
CA SER A 200 1.41 22.73 5.91
C SER A 200 0.36 22.10 5.00
N ILE A 201 -0.68 22.84 4.62
CA ILE A 201 -1.62 22.39 3.58
C ILE A 201 -0.91 22.18 2.23
N ALA A 202 0.15 22.94 1.96
CA ALA A 202 0.98 22.74 0.77
C ALA A 202 1.67 21.38 0.78
N ALA A 203 2.05 20.83 1.93
CA ALA A 203 2.64 19.49 2.02
C ALA A 203 1.69 18.39 1.51
N THR A 204 0.38 18.56 1.66
CA THR A 204 -0.62 17.67 1.02
C THR A 204 -0.59 17.80 -0.50
N GLY A 205 -0.25 18.97 -1.05
CA GLY A 205 -0.02 19.15 -2.49
C GLY A 205 1.25 18.44 -2.97
N VAL A 206 2.29 18.42 -2.15
CA VAL A 206 3.54 17.69 -2.41
C VAL A 206 3.26 16.18 -2.54
N SER A 207 2.43 15.61 -1.67
CA SER A 207 2.11 14.17 -1.75
C SER A 207 1.48 13.80 -3.10
N ILE A 208 0.60 14.66 -3.63
CA ILE A 208 -0.02 14.47 -4.96
C ILE A 208 1.05 14.50 -6.05
N CYS A 209 1.97 15.48 -5.99
CA CYS A 209 3.07 15.60 -6.95
C CYS A 209 4.00 14.37 -6.92
N LEU A 210 4.37 13.88 -5.74
CA LEU A 210 5.20 12.68 -5.59
C LEU A 210 4.51 11.46 -6.19
N TYR A 211 3.22 11.27 -5.92
CA TYR A 211 2.42 10.20 -6.53
C TYR A 211 2.46 10.22 -8.06
N TYR A 212 2.15 11.36 -8.70
CA TYR A 212 2.18 11.46 -10.16
C TYR A 212 3.60 11.34 -10.74
N LEU A 213 4.62 11.79 -10.01
CA LEU A 213 6.01 11.61 -10.41
C LEU A 213 6.39 10.13 -10.43
N ALA A 214 5.98 9.36 -9.42
CA ALA A 214 6.25 7.92 -9.33
C ALA A 214 5.43 7.08 -10.32
N TYR A 215 4.25 7.56 -10.73
CA TYR A 215 3.44 6.92 -11.77
C TYR A 215 4.18 6.83 -13.12
N CYS A 216 5.08 7.77 -13.41
CA CYS A 216 5.93 7.72 -14.59
C CYS A 216 7.28 7.02 -14.29
N GLU A 217 7.39 5.73 -14.66
CA GLU A 217 8.61 4.93 -14.46
C GLU A 217 9.88 5.61 -14.99
N ASP A 218 9.82 6.22 -16.18
CA ASP A 218 10.97 6.92 -16.79
C ASP A 218 11.41 8.18 -16.02
N ALA A 219 10.45 8.84 -15.37
CA ALA A 219 10.74 10.00 -14.52
C ALA A 219 11.35 9.52 -13.20
N LEU A 220 10.78 8.49 -12.59
CA LEU A 220 11.29 7.94 -11.34
C LEU A 220 12.68 7.29 -11.50
N GLU A 221 12.98 6.67 -12.64
CA GLU A 221 14.33 6.20 -12.98
C GLU A 221 15.34 7.36 -12.98
N ARG A 222 14.97 8.53 -13.52
CA ARG A 222 15.83 9.73 -13.48
C ARG A 222 15.99 10.28 -12.08
N VAL A 223 14.93 10.25 -11.26
CA VAL A 223 15.01 10.60 -9.84
C VAL A 223 16.04 9.71 -9.15
N CYS A 224 16.03 8.39 -9.42
CA CYS A 224 16.99 7.44 -8.85
C CYS A 224 18.45 7.66 -9.26
N LEU A 225 18.71 8.52 -10.26
CA LEU A 225 20.07 8.93 -10.66
C LEU A 225 20.54 10.21 -9.95
N LEU A 226 19.69 10.88 -9.18
CA LEU A 226 20.06 12.06 -8.40
C LEU A 226 21.01 11.71 -7.24
N PRO A 227 21.74 12.69 -6.69
CA PRO A 227 22.61 12.47 -5.54
C PRO A 227 21.89 11.85 -4.34
N HIS A 228 22.58 10.97 -3.62
CA HIS A 228 22.01 10.21 -2.51
C HIS A 228 21.30 11.07 -1.44
N HIS A 229 21.82 12.26 -1.10
CA HIS A 229 21.17 13.14 -0.14
C HIS A 229 19.76 13.59 -0.58
N ILE A 230 19.54 13.78 -1.89
CA ILE A 230 18.21 14.11 -2.43
C ILE A 230 17.27 12.91 -2.33
N LEU A 231 17.77 11.69 -2.52
CA LEU A 231 16.98 10.46 -2.36
C LEU A 231 16.60 10.24 -0.89
N SER A 232 17.55 10.44 0.02
CA SER A 232 17.31 10.42 1.47
C SER A 232 16.23 11.44 1.84
N ASP A 233 16.33 12.68 1.38
CA ASP A 233 15.34 13.73 1.63
C ASP A 233 13.96 13.40 1.04
N LEU A 234 13.92 12.82 -0.16
CA LEU A 234 12.69 12.36 -0.81
C LEU A 234 11.98 11.30 0.03
N VAL A 235 12.71 10.26 0.44
CA VAL A 235 12.18 9.17 1.26
C VAL A 235 11.77 9.70 2.64
N SER A 236 12.59 10.54 3.27
CA SER A 236 12.26 11.20 4.53
C SER A 236 10.97 12.04 4.45
N TYR A 237 10.76 12.76 3.35
CA TYR A 237 9.55 13.54 3.13
C TYR A 237 8.34 12.63 2.94
N ALA A 238 8.44 11.61 2.09
CA ALA A 238 7.36 10.66 1.84
C ALA A 238 6.99 9.84 3.10
N LEU A 239 7.97 9.45 3.92
CA LEU A 239 7.72 8.79 5.20
C LEU A 239 7.04 9.72 6.21
N TRP A 240 7.42 10.99 6.25
CA TRP A 240 6.70 11.98 7.07
C TRP A 240 5.23 12.10 6.63
N LEU A 241 4.96 12.08 5.32
CA LEU A 241 3.59 12.10 4.79
C LEU A 241 2.76 10.87 5.20
N LEU A 242 3.36 9.68 5.36
CA LEU A 242 2.68 8.50 5.89
C LEU A 242 2.22 8.69 7.34
N GLU A 243 2.99 9.43 8.14
CA GLU A 243 2.69 9.65 9.56
C GLU A 243 1.77 10.87 9.79
N CYS A 244 1.56 11.72 8.78
CA CYS A 244 0.72 12.93 8.85
C CYS A 244 -0.74 12.63 9.16
N SER A 245 -1.47 13.56 9.79
CA SER A 245 -2.89 13.40 10.13
C SER A 245 -3.87 13.46 8.94
N HIS A 246 -3.41 13.79 7.74
CA HIS A 246 -4.29 13.92 6.57
C HIS A 246 -4.32 12.63 5.75
N ASP A 247 -5.48 11.97 5.70
CA ASP A 247 -5.67 10.68 5.01
C ASP A 247 -5.25 10.71 3.54
N SER A 248 -5.54 11.81 2.83
CA SER A 248 -5.11 11.95 1.44
C SER A 248 -3.60 12.02 1.29
N GLY A 249 -2.90 12.68 2.24
CA GLY A 249 -1.43 12.72 2.25
C GLY A 249 -0.84 11.32 2.43
N ARG A 250 -1.38 10.57 3.40
CA ARG A 250 -1.00 9.17 3.65
C ARG A 250 -1.23 8.31 2.42
N CYS A 251 -2.41 8.41 1.81
CA CYS A 251 -2.79 7.64 0.64
C CYS A 251 -1.84 7.86 -0.55
N HIS A 252 -1.54 9.12 -0.89
CA HIS A 252 -0.61 9.41 -1.99
C HIS A 252 0.81 8.96 -1.68
N ALA A 253 1.27 9.10 -0.43
CA ALA A 253 2.59 8.60 -0.02
C ALA A 253 2.68 7.07 -0.09
N THR A 254 1.62 6.35 0.32
CA THR A 254 1.54 4.88 0.17
C THR A 254 1.62 4.48 -1.30
N MET A 255 0.89 5.16 -2.17
CA MET A 255 0.93 4.89 -3.62
C MET A 255 2.31 5.22 -4.23
N PHE A 256 2.92 6.34 -3.84
CA PHE A 256 4.30 6.68 -4.21
C PHE A 256 5.26 5.54 -3.87
N PHE A 257 5.22 5.05 -2.63
CA PHE A 257 6.08 3.94 -2.22
C PHE A 257 5.80 2.66 -3.02
N GLY A 258 4.52 2.31 -3.21
CA GLY A 258 4.11 1.16 -4.02
C GLY A 258 4.67 1.16 -5.44
N PHE A 259 4.71 2.31 -6.11
CA PHE A 259 5.35 2.45 -7.43
C PHE A 259 6.88 2.51 -7.36
N SER A 260 7.44 2.98 -6.26
CA SER A 260 8.89 3.18 -6.12
C SER A 260 9.66 1.93 -5.68
N PHE A 261 9.02 0.94 -5.04
CA PHE A 261 9.71 -0.24 -4.51
C PHE A 261 10.37 -1.11 -5.58
N GLN A 262 9.96 -0.99 -6.85
CA GLN A 262 10.66 -1.63 -7.96
C GLN A 262 12.08 -1.08 -8.19
N PHE A 263 12.44 0.06 -7.60
CA PHE A 263 13.77 0.65 -7.64
C PHE A 263 14.53 0.34 -6.34
N ARG A 264 15.56 -0.51 -6.45
CA ARG A 264 16.31 -1.00 -5.27
C ARG A 264 16.86 0.13 -4.41
N ILE A 265 17.32 1.23 -5.02
CA ILE A 265 17.87 2.37 -4.28
C ILE A 265 16.84 3.07 -3.38
N ILE A 266 15.57 3.14 -3.81
CA ILE A 266 14.50 3.71 -2.98
C ILE A 266 14.06 2.71 -1.90
N LEU A 267 13.99 1.42 -2.25
CA LEU A 267 13.67 0.34 -1.32
C LEU A 267 14.68 0.28 -0.15
N GLU A 268 15.97 0.31 -0.44
CA GLU A 268 17.04 0.29 0.57
C GLU A 268 16.97 1.54 1.48
N GLU A 269 16.70 2.71 0.91
CA GLU A 269 16.55 3.95 1.68
C GLU A 269 15.30 3.93 2.58
N PHE A 270 14.20 3.35 2.09
CA PHE A 270 12.97 3.14 2.87
C PHE A 270 13.22 2.25 4.08
N ASP A 271 13.97 1.16 3.92
CA ASP A 271 14.33 0.25 5.01
C ASP A 271 15.20 0.95 6.06
N VAL A 272 16.22 1.71 5.63
CA VAL A 272 17.14 2.43 6.52
C VAL A 272 16.40 3.45 7.39
N GLN A 273 15.32 4.04 6.88
CA GLN A 273 14.51 5.05 7.56
C GLN A 273 13.28 4.50 8.30
N ASP A 274 13.29 3.20 8.65
CA ASP A 274 12.21 2.55 9.42
C ASP A 274 10.84 2.65 8.72
N GLY A 275 10.86 2.59 7.38
CA GLY A 275 9.69 2.80 6.55
C GLY A 275 8.63 1.72 6.74
N LEU A 276 9.03 0.46 6.96
CA LEU A 276 8.10 -0.66 7.08
C LEU A 276 7.17 -0.51 8.29
N ARG A 277 7.68 -0.08 9.45
CA ARG A 277 6.86 0.24 10.62
C ARG A 277 5.90 1.39 10.33
N LYS A 278 6.36 2.44 9.66
CA LYS A 278 5.53 3.60 9.31
C LYS A 278 4.39 3.20 8.36
N LEU A 279 4.68 2.41 7.34
CA LEU A 279 3.69 1.88 6.41
C LEU A 279 2.68 0.96 7.12
N HIS A 280 3.15 0.07 8.00
CA HIS A 280 2.27 -0.76 8.83
C HIS A 280 1.30 0.08 9.66
N ASN A 281 1.79 1.16 10.31
CA ASN A 281 0.98 2.03 11.15
C ASN A 281 -0.15 2.76 10.39
N VAL A 282 0.01 2.99 9.08
CA VAL A 282 -1.07 3.54 8.25
C VAL A 282 -2.29 2.63 8.22
N MET A 283 -2.10 1.32 8.32
CA MET A 283 -3.18 0.33 8.34
C MET A 283 -3.59 -0.05 9.76
N SER A 284 -2.62 -0.35 10.64
CA SER A 284 -2.89 -0.90 11.98
C SER A 284 -3.61 0.07 12.93
N THR A 285 -3.57 1.37 12.63
CA THR A 285 -4.23 2.39 13.46
C THR A 285 -5.66 2.69 13.03
N LEU A 286 -6.12 2.13 11.91
CA LEU A 286 -7.46 2.38 11.36
C LEU A 286 -8.54 1.78 12.26
N PRO A 287 -9.59 2.55 12.62
CA PRO A 287 -10.66 2.06 13.46
C PRO A 287 -11.41 0.85 12.87
N ILE A 288 -11.54 0.76 11.55
CA ILE A 288 -12.21 -0.38 10.86
C ILE A 288 -11.52 -1.73 11.12
N LEU A 289 -10.27 -1.73 11.61
CA LEU A 289 -9.51 -2.94 11.91
C LEU A 289 -9.42 -3.23 13.42
N ARG A 290 -10.00 -2.38 14.28
CA ARG A 290 -9.97 -2.55 15.73
C ARG A 290 -11.16 -3.38 16.18
N VAL A 291 -10.88 -4.52 16.80
CA VAL A 291 -11.90 -5.45 17.32
C VAL A 291 -12.64 -4.89 18.55
N GLU A 292 -12.03 -3.95 19.28
CA GLU A 292 -12.50 -3.48 20.59
C GLU A 292 -13.26 -2.14 20.56
N ASP A 293 -13.17 -1.37 19.46
CA ASP A 293 -13.76 -0.03 19.38
C ASP A 293 -15.14 -0.10 18.69
N ASP A 294 -16.22 -0.06 19.49
CA ASP A 294 -17.63 0.02 19.03
C ASP A 294 -18.00 1.43 18.51
N ALA A 295 -17.00 2.21 18.09
CA ALA A 295 -17.18 3.54 17.56
C ALA A 295 -17.79 3.44 16.15
N ALA A 296 -19.08 3.73 16.04
CA ALA A 296 -19.79 3.75 14.76
C ALA A 296 -19.13 4.73 13.79
N LEU A 297 -18.38 4.19 12.83
CA LEU A 297 -17.86 4.94 11.69
C LEU A 297 -19.02 5.29 10.75
N ASN A 298 -18.94 6.44 10.11
CA ASN A 298 -19.87 6.72 9.02
C ASN A 298 -19.43 6.04 7.71
N GLU A 299 -20.35 5.91 6.75
CA GLU A 299 -20.11 5.22 5.48
C GLU A 299 -18.91 5.79 4.68
N ASP A 300 -18.71 7.12 4.73
CA ASP A 300 -17.61 7.79 4.04
C ASP A 300 -16.24 7.46 4.71
N GLU A 301 -16.20 7.41 6.04
CA GLU A 301 -15.02 7.03 6.83
C GLU A 301 -14.65 5.56 6.60
N GLU A 302 -15.64 4.66 6.62
CA GLU A 302 -15.41 3.25 6.29
C GLU A 302 -14.88 3.06 4.87
N CYS A 303 -15.48 3.75 3.90
CA CYS A 303 -15.06 3.70 2.50
C CYS A 303 -13.61 4.18 2.33
N SER A 304 -13.25 5.29 2.98
CA SER A 304 -11.88 5.78 3.00
C SER A 304 -10.92 4.80 3.67
N ALA A 305 -11.30 4.23 4.81
CA ALA A 305 -10.48 3.25 5.53
C ALA A 305 -10.22 2.00 4.68
N ARG A 306 -11.25 1.43 4.03
CA ARG A 306 -11.10 0.30 3.10
C ARG A 306 -10.14 0.62 1.95
N GLN A 307 -10.19 1.85 1.41
CA GLN A 307 -9.27 2.27 0.36
C GLN A 307 -7.82 2.42 0.87
N ILE A 308 -7.62 2.90 2.10
CA ILE A 308 -6.30 2.94 2.74
C ILE A 308 -5.74 1.52 2.91
N VAL A 309 -6.54 0.59 3.46
CA VAL A 309 -6.16 -0.83 3.60
C VAL A 309 -5.71 -1.40 2.26
N ARG A 310 -6.50 -1.19 1.19
CA ARG A 310 -6.16 -1.62 -0.17
C ARG A 310 -4.78 -1.12 -0.59
N HIS A 311 -4.53 0.18 -0.47
CA HIS A 311 -3.25 0.77 -0.87
C HIS A 311 -2.07 0.22 -0.06
N VAL A 312 -2.24 0.01 1.24
CA VAL A 312 -1.19 -0.57 2.08
C VAL A 312 -0.92 -2.03 1.69
N CYS A 313 -1.94 -2.86 1.48
CA CYS A 313 -1.77 -4.25 1.02
C CYS A 313 -1.03 -4.32 -0.32
N VAL A 314 -1.38 -3.46 -1.28
CA VAL A 314 -0.70 -3.38 -2.58
C VAL A 314 0.76 -2.92 -2.42
N ALA A 315 1.02 -1.93 -1.57
CA ALA A 315 2.38 -1.46 -1.32
C ALA A 315 3.25 -2.53 -0.63
N LEU A 316 2.70 -3.24 0.37
CA LEU A 316 3.38 -4.36 1.04
C LEU A 316 3.69 -5.51 0.09
N LYS A 317 2.77 -5.82 -0.84
CA LYS A 317 3.02 -6.78 -1.92
C LYS A 317 4.24 -6.37 -2.74
N ARG A 318 4.26 -5.14 -3.27
CA ARG A 318 5.38 -4.63 -4.08
C ARG A 318 6.70 -4.61 -3.32
N TYR A 319 6.65 -4.21 -2.04
CA TYR A 319 7.78 -4.26 -1.12
C TYR A 319 8.36 -5.67 -1.01
N LEU A 320 7.52 -6.67 -0.75
CA LEU A 320 7.98 -8.05 -0.62
C LEU A 320 8.39 -8.70 -1.95
N GLU A 321 7.74 -8.40 -3.07
CA GLU A 321 8.18 -8.86 -4.40
C GLU A 321 9.60 -8.36 -4.71
N ALA A 322 9.90 -7.10 -4.41
CA ALA A 322 11.23 -6.53 -4.61
C ALA A 322 12.28 -7.19 -3.69
N HIS A 323 11.96 -7.40 -2.41
CA HIS A 323 12.86 -8.11 -1.50
C HIS A 323 13.04 -9.58 -1.85
N LEU A 324 11.99 -10.25 -2.31
CA LEU A 324 12.01 -11.63 -2.79
C LEU A 324 13.01 -11.77 -3.93
N HIS A 325 12.96 -10.86 -4.90
CA HIS A 325 13.89 -10.84 -6.02
C HIS A 325 15.34 -10.74 -5.56
N ILE A 326 15.64 -9.75 -4.71
CA ILE A 326 16.99 -9.53 -4.16
C ILE A 326 17.47 -10.78 -3.42
N LYS A 327 16.60 -11.38 -2.59
CA LYS A 327 16.95 -12.56 -1.79
C LYS A 327 17.14 -13.80 -2.65
N ALA A 328 16.27 -14.05 -3.63
CA ALA A 328 16.35 -15.19 -4.54
C ALA A 328 17.58 -15.09 -5.44
N GLU A 329 17.91 -13.90 -5.94
CA GLU A 329 19.15 -13.65 -6.67
C GLU A 329 20.38 -13.92 -5.78
N TYR A 330 20.40 -13.39 -4.56
CA TYR A 330 21.49 -13.64 -3.62
C TYR A 330 21.69 -15.13 -3.34
N VAL A 331 20.61 -15.86 -3.01
CA VAL A 331 20.68 -17.29 -2.68
C VAL A 331 21.13 -18.11 -3.88
N ARG A 332 20.62 -17.84 -5.10
CA ARG A 332 21.09 -18.51 -6.33
C ARG A 332 22.58 -18.31 -6.56
N ARG A 333 23.08 -17.08 -6.37
CA ARG A 333 24.51 -16.75 -6.54
C ARG A 333 25.40 -17.48 -5.53
N VAL A 334 24.99 -17.52 -4.27
CA VAL A 334 25.72 -18.26 -3.22
C VAL A 334 25.78 -19.74 -3.57
N HIS A 335 24.64 -20.34 -3.93
CA HIS A 335 24.58 -21.75 -4.32
C HIS A 335 25.42 -22.08 -5.56
N MET A 336 25.40 -21.24 -6.60
CA MET A 336 26.24 -21.41 -7.78
C MET A 336 27.73 -21.35 -7.46
N ARG A 337 28.15 -20.46 -6.55
CA ARG A 337 29.56 -20.37 -6.11
C ARG A 337 30.01 -21.60 -5.32
N GLU A 338 29.12 -22.20 -4.54
CA GLU A 338 29.43 -23.41 -3.77
C GLU A 338 29.53 -24.67 -4.64
N ASN A 339 28.80 -24.71 -5.76
CA ASN A 339 28.79 -25.85 -6.69
C ASN A 339 29.75 -25.71 -7.88
N ALA A 340 30.32 -24.53 -8.11
CA ALA A 340 31.30 -24.32 -9.18
C ALA A 340 32.63 -25.00 -8.81
N SER A 341 32.86 -26.20 -9.34
CA SER A 341 34.20 -26.80 -9.38
C SER A 341 35.18 -25.91 -10.15
N GLU A 342 36.46 -25.93 -9.80
CA GLU A 342 37.56 -25.09 -10.36
C GLU A 342 37.68 -25.07 -11.91
N THR A 343 36.97 -25.94 -12.63
CA THR A 343 37.04 -26.13 -14.09
C THR A 343 35.85 -25.59 -14.90
N SER A 344 34.82 -24.98 -14.29
CA SER A 344 33.70 -24.39 -15.05
C SER A 344 33.70 -22.85 -15.00
N HIS A 345 34.03 -22.21 -16.13
CA HIS A 345 33.79 -20.77 -16.34
C HIS A 345 32.28 -20.52 -16.51
N MET A 346 31.51 -20.68 -15.43
CA MET A 346 30.10 -20.30 -15.40
C MET A 346 30.00 -18.77 -15.39
N LYS A 347 29.40 -18.17 -16.43
CA LYS A 347 29.15 -16.73 -16.47
C LYS A 347 28.09 -16.39 -15.43
N MET A 348 28.46 -15.64 -14.40
CA MET A 348 27.52 -15.10 -13.42
C MET A 348 26.56 -14.12 -14.10
N PRO A 349 25.24 -14.22 -13.85
CA PRO A 349 24.29 -13.22 -14.33
C PRO A 349 24.65 -11.81 -13.86
N ALA A 350 24.52 -10.82 -14.74
CA ALA A 350 24.71 -9.42 -14.36
C ALA A 350 23.64 -9.00 -13.36
N THR A 351 24.04 -8.30 -12.29
CA THR A 351 23.08 -7.67 -11.36
C THR A 351 22.37 -6.53 -12.06
N LEU A 352 21.05 -6.43 -11.87
CA LEU A 352 20.31 -5.23 -12.26
C LEU A 352 20.86 -4.01 -11.48
N PRO A 353 21.17 -2.87 -12.14
CA PRO A 353 21.56 -1.65 -11.44
C PRO A 353 20.47 -1.18 -10.46
N SER A 354 20.86 -0.57 -9.33
CA SER A 354 19.92 -0.22 -8.26
C SER A 354 18.89 0.87 -8.63
N TYR A 355 19.18 1.67 -9.64
CA TYR A 355 18.31 2.71 -10.17
C TYR A 355 17.37 2.21 -11.28
N LYS A 356 17.49 0.95 -11.72
CA LYS A 356 16.60 0.37 -12.72
C LYS A 356 15.40 -0.30 -12.06
N ALA A 357 14.23 -0.09 -12.64
CA ALA A 357 13.00 -0.76 -12.23
C ALA A 357 13.12 -2.27 -12.48
N TYR A 358 12.86 -3.04 -11.44
CA TYR A 358 12.68 -4.48 -11.56
C TYR A 358 11.23 -4.80 -11.94
N LYS A 359 11.03 -5.78 -12.84
CA LYS A 359 9.71 -6.25 -13.28
C LYS A 359 9.66 -7.77 -13.13
N SER A 360 8.61 -8.27 -12.48
CA SER A 360 8.31 -9.71 -12.36
C SER A 360 6.98 -10.01 -13.00
N SER A 361 6.89 -11.14 -13.71
CA SER A 361 5.61 -11.79 -13.90
C SER A 361 5.19 -12.57 -12.64
N PRO A 362 3.91 -12.96 -12.50
CA PRO A 362 3.47 -13.87 -11.44
C PRO A 362 4.25 -15.20 -11.43
N GLU A 363 4.65 -15.69 -12.60
CA GLU A 363 5.46 -16.90 -12.75
C GLU A 363 6.88 -16.70 -12.20
N ASP A 364 7.51 -15.55 -12.45
CA ASP A 364 8.82 -15.21 -11.90
C ASP A 364 8.79 -15.17 -10.37
N VAL A 365 7.73 -14.59 -9.79
CA VAL A 365 7.53 -14.55 -8.33
C VAL A 365 7.43 -15.98 -7.78
N GLN A 366 6.64 -16.84 -8.43
CA GLN A 366 6.49 -18.23 -8.01
C GLN A 366 7.81 -19.03 -8.13
N GLU A 367 8.60 -18.81 -9.17
CA GLU A 367 9.93 -19.43 -9.32
C GLU A 367 10.89 -18.98 -8.20
N GLN A 368 10.86 -17.70 -7.84
CA GLN A 368 11.67 -17.16 -6.76
C GLN A 368 11.26 -17.72 -5.39
N ILE A 369 9.95 -17.89 -5.14
CA ILE A 369 9.44 -18.57 -3.94
C ILE A 369 9.97 -20.01 -3.88
N ASN A 370 9.87 -20.78 -4.98
CA ASN A 370 10.38 -22.15 -5.04
C ASN A 370 11.90 -22.19 -4.80
N THR A 371 12.64 -21.29 -5.44
CA THR A 371 14.09 -21.13 -5.26
C THR A 371 14.44 -20.94 -3.78
N LEU A 372 13.71 -20.08 -3.07
CA LEU A 372 13.97 -19.86 -1.64
C LEU A 372 13.56 -21.06 -0.79
N LEU A 373 12.44 -21.73 -1.09
CA LEU A 373 12.03 -22.95 -0.38
C LEU A 373 13.09 -24.06 -0.49
N GLU A 374 13.70 -24.20 -1.67
CA GLU A 374 14.70 -25.23 -1.98
C GLU A 374 16.08 -24.90 -1.43
N LEU A 375 16.55 -23.66 -1.62
CA LEU A 375 17.95 -23.29 -1.41
C LEU A 375 18.19 -22.50 -0.12
N MET A 376 17.17 -21.83 0.45
CA MET A 376 17.35 -21.05 1.67
C MET A 376 17.47 -21.97 2.89
N SER A 377 18.42 -21.63 3.78
CA SER A 377 18.55 -22.33 5.06
C SER A 377 17.32 -22.21 5.94
N PHE A 378 16.97 -23.30 6.61
CA PHE A 378 15.89 -23.37 7.59
C PHE A 378 16.01 -22.30 8.69
N ARG A 379 17.26 -21.96 9.08
CA ARG A 379 17.56 -20.95 10.12
C ARG A 379 17.97 -19.61 9.52
N ALA A 380 17.76 -19.39 8.23
CA ALA A 380 18.07 -18.10 7.63
C ALA A 380 17.26 -17.00 8.31
N GLN A 381 17.89 -15.83 8.41
CA GLN A 381 17.19 -14.60 8.75
C GLN A 381 16.83 -13.87 7.46
N TRP A 382 15.69 -13.20 7.48
CA TRP A 382 15.23 -12.38 6.38
C TRP A 382 14.51 -11.16 6.94
N THR A 383 15.28 -10.09 7.14
CA THR A 383 14.89 -8.89 7.87
C THR A 383 13.50 -8.34 7.51
N PRO A 384 13.11 -8.18 6.23
CA PRO A 384 11.77 -7.71 5.88
C PRO A 384 10.64 -8.57 6.45
N VAL A 385 10.78 -9.90 6.39
CA VAL A 385 9.77 -10.85 6.90
C VAL A 385 9.82 -10.95 8.42
N ASP A 386 11.03 -10.94 9.01
CA ASP A 386 11.21 -10.95 10.46
C ASP A 386 10.61 -9.70 11.11
N GLU A 387 10.73 -8.54 10.46
CA GLU A 387 10.16 -7.27 10.90
C GLU A 387 8.62 -7.23 10.75
N LEU A 388 8.07 -7.71 9.63
CA LEU A 388 6.62 -7.87 9.46
C LEU A 388 6.01 -8.74 10.57
N LEU A 389 6.67 -9.85 10.92
CA LEU A 389 6.24 -10.71 12.02
C LEU A 389 6.32 -9.98 13.37
N ARG A 390 7.42 -9.25 13.62
CA ARG A 390 7.61 -8.48 14.87
C ARG A 390 6.56 -7.40 15.06
N LEU A 391 6.14 -6.74 13.98
CA LEU A 391 5.12 -5.70 13.99
C LEU A 391 3.69 -6.24 14.15
N GLY A 392 3.49 -7.56 14.05
CA GLY A 392 2.15 -8.16 14.05
C GLY A 392 1.43 -8.05 12.70
N CYS A 393 2.14 -7.66 11.63
CA CYS A 393 1.54 -7.44 10.31
C CYS A 393 0.96 -8.72 9.71
N ILE A 394 1.52 -9.89 10.01
CA ILE A 394 1.00 -11.19 9.55
C ILE A 394 -0.42 -11.42 10.09
N THR A 395 -0.61 -11.20 11.38
CA THR A 395 -1.91 -11.28 12.04
C THR A 395 -2.88 -10.25 11.47
N LEU A 396 -2.42 -9.01 11.30
CA LEU A 396 -3.24 -7.94 10.74
C LEU A 396 -3.72 -8.24 9.31
N LEU A 397 -2.88 -8.85 8.46
CA LEU A 397 -3.28 -9.26 7.12
C LEU A 397 -4.32 -10.39 7.15
N LEU A 398 -4.23 -11.32 8.09
CA LEU A 398 -5.25 -12.35 8.28
C LEU A 398 -6.58 -11.72 8.74
N GLN A 399 -6.55 -10.74 9.63
CA GLN A 399 -7.73 -9.97 10.04
C GLN A 399 -8.35 -9.21 8.87
N VAL A 400 -7.53 -8.54 8.03
CA VAL A 400 -8.00 -7.87 6.81
C VAL A 400 -8.71 -8.84 5.87
N ILE A 401 -8.17 -10.05 5.68
CA ILE A 401 -8.81 -11.07 4.84
C ILE A 401 -10.15 -11.49 5.44
N ALA A 402 -10.22 -11.73 6.76
CA ALA A 402 -11.45 -12.09 7.43
C ALA A 402 -12.51 -10.97 7.34
N PHE A 403 -12.16 -9.71 7.63
CA PHE A 403 -13.09 -8.57 7.61
C PHE A 403 -13.58 -8.25 6.20
N ALA A 404 -12.79 -8.59 5.18
CA ALA A 404 -13.20 -8.41 3.80
C ALA A 404 -14.46 -9.20 3.43
N TYR A 405 -14.83 -10.24 4.19
CA TYR A 405 -16.11 -10.95 4.01
C TYR A 405 -17.31 -10.00 4.04
N GLU A 406 -17.33 -9.06 4.99
CA GLU A 406 -18.43 -8.09 5.17
C GLU A 406 -18.27 -6.83 4.32
N TRP A 407 -17.07 -6.57 3.79
CA TRP A 407 -16.84 -5.36 3.00
C TRP A 407 -17.53 -5.45 1.64
N ASN A 408 -18.04 -4.32 1.16
CA ASN A 408 -18.61 -4.20 -0.18
C ASN A 408 -18.09 -2.95 -0.89
N TYR A 409 -17.03 -3.11 -1.69
CA TYR A 409 -16.46 -2.05 -2.52
C TYR A 409 -15.65 -2.63 -3.69
N SER A 410 -15.41 -1.85 -4.74
CA SER A 410 -14.77 -2.31 -5.99
C SER A 410 -13.35 -2.86 -5.83
N GLY A 411 -12.63 -2.45 -4.78
CA GLY A 411 -11.25 -2.85 -4.52
C GLY A 411 -11.09 -4.06 -3.57
N ARG A 412 -12.20 -4.70 -3.19
CA ARG A 412 -12.21 -5.80 -2.21
C ARG A 412 -11.35 -6.98 -2.64
N ALA A 413 -11.56 -7.49 -3.85
CA ALA A 413 -10.82 -8.65 -4.38
C ALA A 413 -9.32 -8.36 -4.46
N GLU A 414 -8.92 -7.18 -4.95
CA GLU A 414 -7.51 -6.79 -5.03
C GLU A 414 -6.84 -6.70 -3.65
N THR A 415 -7.57 -6.24 -2.64
CA THR A 415 -7.06 -6.13 -1.26
C THR A 415 -6.77 -7.50 -0.67
N VAL A 416 -7.75 -8.42 -0.77
CA VAL A 416 -7.61 -9.79 -0.28
C VAL A 416 -6.50 -10.51 -1.04
N ARG A 417 -6.47 -10.40 -2.38
CA ARG A 417 -5.43 -10.99 -3.22
C ARG A 417 -4.03 -10.48 -2.84
N SER A 418 -3.86 -9.16 -2.67
CA SER A 418 -2.57 -8.57 -2.31
C SER A 418 -2.11 -9.04 -0.93
N ALA A 419 -3.03 -9.13 0.04
CA ALA A 419 -2.72 -9.66 1.36
C ALA A 419 -2.27 -11.13 1.31
N LEU A 420 -2.96 -11.97 0.52
CA LEU A 420 -2.59 -13.37 0.30
C LEU A 420 -1.24 -13.52 -0.41
N GLU A 421 -0.94 -12.69 -1.41
CA GLU A 421 0.35 -12.69 -2.11
C GLU A 421 1.50 -12.31 -1.15
N VAL A 422 1.29 -11.33 -0.26
CA VAL A 422 2.24 -11.00 0.83
C VAL A 422 2.45 -12.21 1.75
N LEU A 423 1.37 -12.85 2.21
CA LEU A 423 1.45 -14.04 3.05
C LEU A 423 2.14 -15.20 2.35
N CYS A 424 1.96 -15.36 1.03
CA CYS A 424 2.60 -16.40 0.23
C CYS A 424 4.13 -16.24 0.23
N ILE A 425 4.62 -15.01 0.00
CA ILE A 425 6.07 -14.71 0.04
C ILE A 425 6.62 -14.94 1.46
N CYS A 426 5.91 -14.47 2.48
CA CYS A 426 6.30 -14.67 3.89
C CYS A 426 6.31 -16.15 4.29
N ALA A 427 5.39 -16.96 3.78
CA ALA A 427 5.24 -18.38 4.10
C ALA A 427 6.43 -19.25 3.63
N VAL A 428 7.38 -18.68 2.87
CA VAL A 428 8.69 -19.30 2.68
C VAL A 428 9.40 -19.50 4.02
N MET A 429 9.20 -18.63 5.01
CA MET A 429 9.88 -18.71 6.30
C MET A 429 9.17 -19.67 7.29
N PRO A 430 9.88 -20.62 7.92
CA PRO A 430 9.26 -21.58 8.85
C PRO A 430 8.50 -20.95 10.02
N ARG A 431 8.98 -19.80 10.53
CA ARG A 431 8.32 -19.05 11.61
C ARG A 431 6.93 -18.57 11.19
N ILE A 432 6.78 -18.16 9.93
CA ILE A 432 5.50 -17.72 9.38
C ILE A 432 4.57 -18.91 9.20
N GLN A 433 5.08 -20.04 8.71
CA GLN A 433 4.30 -21.28 8.60
C GLN A 433 3.72 -21.68 9.95
N LEU A 434 4.53 -21.64 11.02
CA LEU A 434 4.04 -21.90 12.38
C LEU A 434 3.00 -20.88 12.85
N HIS A 435 3.22 -19.59 12.57
CA HIS A 435 2.29 -18.50 12.91
C HIS A 435 0.92 -18.68 12.25
N LEU A 436 0.88 -19.17 11.01
CA LEU A 436 -0.38 -19.48 10.32
C LEU A 436 -1.17 -20.63 11.00
N CYS A 437 -0.49 -21.48 11.78
CA CYS A 437 -1.13 -22.53 12.59
C CYS A 437 -1.60 -22.03 13.97
N GLU A 438 -1.37 -20.75 14.30
CA GLU A 438 -1.81 -20.16 15.56
C GLU A 438 -3.20 -19.52 15.42
N ARG A 439 -3.83 -19.23 16.58
CA ARG A 439 -5.13 -18.57 16.63
C ARG A 439 -4.98 -17.08 16.35
N VAL A 440 -5.96 -16.53 15.66
CA VAL A 440 -6.08 -15.10 15.33
C VAL A 440 -7.33 -14.56 16.00
N ASP A 441 -7.21 -13.43 16.70
CA ASP A 441 -8.34 -12.72 17.29
C ASP A 441 -9.21 -12.09 16.18
N LEU A 442 -10.48 -12.50 16.12
CA LEU A 442 -11.50 -12.01 15.17
C LEU A 442 -12.75 -11.47 15.93
N PRO A 443 -13.56 -10.59 15.31
CA PRO A 443 -14.74 -9.93 15.88
C PRO A 443 -15.82 -10.88 16.43
N ASP A 444 -16.04 -12.02 15.79
CA ASP A 444 -17.15 -12.93 16.16
C ASP A 444 -16.89 -13.76 17.44
N GLU A 445 -15.96 -13.33 18.31
CA GLU A 445 -15.46 -14.02 19.52
C GLU A 445 -14.90 -15.45 19.27
N ALA A 446 -15.00 -15.96 18.04
CA ALA A 446 -14.49 -17.25 17.62
C ALA A 446 -13.02 -17.11 17.22
N MET A 447 -12.14 -17.51 18.13
CA MET A 447 -10.71 -17.69 17.82
C MET A 447 -10.54 -18.70 16.69
N THR A 448 -10.28 -18.21 15.48
CA THR A 448 -10.02 -19.04 14.30
C THR A 448 -8.53 -19.26 14.13
N VAL A 449 -8.14 -20.39 13.57
CA VAL A 449 -6.74 -20.61 13.18
C VAL A 449 -6.45 -19.78 11.93
N GLY A 450 -5.28 -19.13 11.84
CA GLY A 450 -4.92 -18.30 10.68
C GLY A 450 -5.08 -19.02 9.34
N LEU A 451 -4.71 -20.31 9.30
CA LEU A 451 -4.88 -21.17 8.14
C LEU A 451 -6.34 -21.36 7.71
N ASN A 452 -7.30 -21.32 8.64
CA ASN A 452 -8.72 -21.42 8.32
C ASN A 452 -9.20 -20.20 7.51
N VAL A 453 -8.67 -19.01 7.80
CA VAL A 453 -8.92 -17.80 7.00
C VAL A 453 -8.43 -17.98 5.56
N ILE A 454 -7.26 -18.61 5.38
CA ILE A 454 -6.71 -18.92 4.05
C ILE A 454 -7.60 -19.95 3.32
N LEU A 455 -8.10 -20.96 4.03
CA LEU A 455 -9.00 -21.97 3.47
C LEU A 455 -10.33 -21.36 3.03
N GLY A 456 -10.95 -20.49 3.83
CA GLY A 456 -12.17 -19.77 3.43
C GLY A 456 -11.94 -18.89 2.20
N ALA A 457 -10.78 -18.23 2.10
CA ALA A 457 -10.42 -17.48 0.88
C ALA A 457 -10.22 -18.39 -0.35
N ALA A 458 -9.65 -19.58 -0.18
CA ALA A 458 -9.49 -20.56 -1.25
C ALA A 458 -10.84 -21.14 -1.71
N GLU A 459 -11.76 -21.40 -0.78
CA GLU A 459 -13.12 -21.87 -1.07
C GLU A 459 -13.97 -20.82 -1.80
N GLY A 460 -13.57 -19.55 -1.74
CA GLY A 460 -14.33 -18.43 -2.29
C GLY A 460 -15.40 -17.90 -1.32
N GLU A 461 -15.34 -18.30 -0.04
CA GLU A 461 -16.24 -17.83 1.02
C GLU A 461 -16.04 -16.34 1.29
N ILE A 462 -14.77 -15.89 1.36
CA ILE A 462 -14.43 -14.49 1.63
C ILE A 462 -14.74 -13.59 0.43
N VAL A 463 -14.23 -13.95 -0.75
CA VAL A 463 -14.51 -13.26 -2.01
C VAL A 463 -14.61 -14.31 -3.12
N GLN A 464 -15.73 -14.33 -3.83
CA GLN A 464 -15.91 -15.16 -5.03
C GLN A 464 -15.18 -14.54 -6.23
N ASP A 465 -13.85 -14.63 -6.20
CA ASP A 465 -12.96 -14.13 -7.25
C ASP A 465 -11.86 -15.16 -7.54
N PRO A 466 -11.70 -15.62 -8.79
CA PRO A 466 -10.71 -16.65 -9.12
C PRO A 466 -9.26 -16.27 -8.80
N ASP A 467 -8.88 -14.99 -8.89
CA ASP A 467 -7.53 -14.56 -8.55
C ASP A 467 -7.29 -14.61 -7.04
N VAL A 468 -8.31 -14.31 -6.24
CA VAL A 468 -8.26 -14.51 -4.78
C VAL A 468 -8.09 -16.00 -4.44
N GLN A 469 -8.87 -16.88 -5.06
CA GLN A 469 -8.76 -18.32 -4.83
C GLN A 469 -7.39 -18.86 -5.24
N ARG A 470 -6.85 -18.43 -6.38
CA ARG A 470 -5.49 -18.76 -6.83
C ARG A 470 -4.43 -18.30 -5.83
N ALA A 471 -4.52 -17.07 -5.34
CA ALA A 471 -3.59 -16.54 -4.35
C ALA A 471 -3.63 -17.33 -3.04
N ALA A 472 -4.82 -17.66 -2.53
CA ALA A 472 -4.99 -18.47 -1.34
C ALA A 472 -4.44 -19.89 -1.50
N LEU A 473 -4.72 -20.54 -2.63
CA LEU A 473 -4.15 -21.86 -2.95
C LEU A 473 -2.63 -21.80 -3.05
N SER A 474 -2.04 -20.73 -3.58
CA SER A 474 -0.58 -20.54 -3.61
C SER A 474 0.03 -20.43 -2.21
N VAL A 475 -0.64 -19.77 -1.26
CA VAL A 475 -0.22 -19.77 0.16
C VAL A 475 -0.24 -21.19 0.71
N LEU A 476 -1.32 -21.94 0.49
CA LEU A 476 -1.45 -23.32 0.95
C LEU A 476 -0.36 -24.22 0.35
N ILE A 477 -0.15 -24.16 -0.97
CA ILE A 477 0.89 -24.90 -1.69
C ILE A 477 2.27 -24.58 -1.11
N THR A 478 2.59 -23.30 -0.90
CA THR A 478 3.87 -22.87 -0.32
C THR A 478 4.09 -23.49 1.07
N CYS A 479 3.03 -23.67 1.84
CA CYS A 479 3.10 -24.30 3.16
C CYS A 479 3.20 -25.83 3.09
N VAL A 480 2.30 -26.50 2.38
CA VAL A 480 2.18 -27.98 2.40
C VAL A 480 3.15 -28.71 1.47
N CYS A 481 3.65 -28.01 0.45
CA CYS A 481 4.64 -28.52 -0.49
C CYS A 481 6.08 -28.14 -0.11
N ALA A 482 6.30 -27.45 1.02
CA ALA A 482 7.65 -27.12 1.46
C ALA A 482 8.52 -28.39 1.61
N PRO A 483 9.84 -28.32 1.35
CA PRO A 483 10.72 -29.48 1.50
C PRO A 483 10.73 -29.99 2.94
N ILE A 484 10.57 -31.32 3.13
CA ILE A 484 10.63 -31.96 4.48
C ILE A 484 12.00 -31.71 5.11
N HIS A 485 13.05 -31.73 4.29
CA HIS A 485 14.42 -31.47 4.71
C HIS A 485 14.93 -30.24 3.96
N ARG A 486 14.90 -29.07 4.62
CA ARG A 486 15.50 -27.85 4.06
C ARG A 486 17.00 -27.86 4.31
N VAL A 487 17.75 -28.30 3.30
CA VAL A 487 19.22 -28.34 3.36
C VAL A 487 19.75 -26.94 3.04
N GLY A 488 19.72 -26.04 4.03
CA GLY A 488 20.49 -24.80 3.96
C GLY A 488 21.97 -25.10 3.79
N GLY A 489 22.58 -24.55 2.75
CA GLY A 489 23.99 -24.75 2.36
C GLY A 489 24.93 -25.12 3.50
N MET A 490 25.25 -26.41 3.59
CA MET A 490 26.31 -27.01 4.42
C MET A 490 26.70 -28.37 3.83
N ILE A 491 27.20 -28.35 2.59
CA ILE A 491 28.22 -29.31 2.11
C ILE A 491 29.60 -28.62 2.09
N GLY A 492 29.71 -27.45 2.73
CA GLY A 492 30.98 -26.79 3.01
C GLY A 492 31.67 -27.38 4.23
N LYS A 493 32.59 -28.31 3.95
CA LYS A 493 33.63 -28.89 4.82
C LYS A 493 33.26 -30.17 5.57
N PHE A 494 33.82 -31.25 5.03
CA PHE A 494 34.58 -32.27 5.76
C PHE A 494 35.57 -31.67 6.80
N SER A 495 35.09 -30.82 7.71
CA SER A 495 35.79 -30.54 8.96
C SER A 495 35.19 -31.48 9.98
N SER A 496 36.01 -32.41 10.45
CA SER A 496 35.75 -33.39 11.52
C SER A 496 35.35 -32.78 12.88
N THR A 497 34.93 -31.52 12.91
CA THR A 497 34.68 -30.72 14.11
C THR A 497 33.34 -29.96 14.11
N GLY A 498 32.57 -30.00 13.01
CA GLY A 498 31.18 -29.49 13.00
C GLY A 498 30.25 -30.50 13.67
N SER A 499 29.66 -30.16 14.82
CA SER A 499 28.88 -31.09 15.64
C SER A 499 27.66 -31.65 14.88
N VAL A 500 27.71 -32.96 14.55
CA VAL A 500 26.62 -33.75 13.94
C VAL A 500 25.27 -33.47 14.59
N LYS A 501 25.26 -33.21 15.91
CA LYS A 501 24.08 -32.82 16.71
C LYS A 501 23.32 -31.61 16.13
N LYS A 502 24.00 -30.56 15.67
CA LYS A 502 23.33 -29.33 15.16
C LYS A 502 22.63 -29.56 13.82
N ARG A 503 23.20 -30.42 12.96
CA ARG A 503 22.63 -30.82 11.66
C ARG A 503 21.39 -31.70 11.87
N THR A 504 21.48 -32.72 12.72
CA THR A 504 20.35 -33.59 13.07
C THR A 504 19.20 -32.80 13.70
N GLN A 505 19.50 -31.82 14.56
CA GLN A 505 18.47 -30.97 15.17
C GLN A 505 17.75 -30.09 14.13
N SER A 506 18.48 -29.50 13.16
CA SER A 506 17.84 -28.67 12.12
C SER A 506 16.92 -29.47 11.19
N ILE A 507 17.28 -30.73 10.90
CA ILE A 507 16.45 -31.63 10.08
C ILE A 507 15.17 -32.01 10.83
N ARG A 508 15.28 -32.34 12.12
CA ARG A 508 14.11 -32.62 12.96
C ARG A 508 13.18 -31.42 13.06
N SER A 509 13.71 -30.21 13.25
CA SER A 509 12.88 -29.00 13.29
C SER A 509 12.19 -28.70 11.97
N SER A 510 12.77 -29.02 10.81
CA SER A 510 12.08 -28.81 9.52
C SER A 510 10.97 -29.83 9.29
N GLU A 511 11.17 -31.06 9.74
CA GLU A 511 10.17 -32.13 9.74
C GLU A 511 8.99 -31.79 10.67
N GLU A 512 9.26 -31.34 11.90
CA GLU A 512 8.23 -30.91 12.87
C GLU A 512 7.33 -29.78 12.32
N VAL A 513 7.92 -28.80 11.61
CA VAL A 513 7.15 -27.68 11.02
C VAL A 513 6.21 -28.17 9.93
N ILE A 514 6.69 -29.01 9.00
CA ILE A 514 5.85 -29.49 7.89
C ILE A 514 4.77 -30.46 8.38
N GLU A 515 5.07 -31.31 9.37
CA GLU A 515 4.07 -32.19 10.00
C GLU A 515 2.97 -31.38 10.69
N LYS A 516 3.34 -30.38 11.49
CA LYS A 516 2.38 -29.48 12.13
C LYS A 516 1.51 -28.77 11.11
N MET A 517 2.09 -28.36 9.98
CA MET A 517 1.34 -27.74 8.89
C MET A 517 0.31 -28.69 8.28
N TRP A 518 0.71 -29.92 7.92
CA TRP A 518 -0.22 -30.92 7.39
C TRP A 518 -1.35 -31.24 8.38
N ASP A 519 -1.02 -31.37 9.66
CA ASP A 519 -2.01 -31.58 10.71
C ASP A 519 -2.95 -30.39 10.86
N CYS A 520 -2.43 -29.17 10.81
CA CYS A 520 -3.23 -27.96 10.86
C CYS A 520 -4.23 -27.89 9.69
N VAL A 521 -3.80 -28.17 8.46
CA VAL A 521 -4.71 -28.19 7.30
C VAL A 521 -5.78 -29.26 7.47
N ARG A 522 -5.39 -30.46 7.90
CA ARG A 522 -6.30 -31.59 8.12
C ARG A 522 -7.34 -31.28 9.19
N SER A 523 -6.94 -30.72 10.33
CA SER A 523 -7.82 -30.40 11.46
C SER A 523 -8.79 -29.25 11.17
N ASN A 524 -8.57 -28.47 10.10
CA ASN A 524 -9.43 -27.35 9.69
C ASN A 524 -10.16 -27.65 8.37
N ASN A 525 -10.57 -28.91 8.15
CA ASN A 525 -11.33 -29.33 6.97
C ASN A 525 -10.65 -29.10 5.60
N GLY A 526 -9.35 -28.80 5.57
CA GLY A 526 -8.67 -28.43 4.32
C GLY A 526 -8.67 -29.52 3.25
N ILE A 527 -8.71 -30.81 3.63
CA ILE A 527 -8.86 -31.91 2.68
C ILE A 527 -10.20 -31.80 1.93
N MET A 528 -11.30 -31.54 2.65
CA MET A 528 -12.63 -31.40 2.05
C MET A 528 -12.71 -30.19 1.13
N VAL A 529 -12.18 -29.04 1.57
CA VAL A 529 -12.13 -27.81 0.75
C VAL A 529 -11.39 -28.09 -0.57
N LEU A 530 -10.21 -28.72 -0.52
CA LEU A 530 -9.43 -29.00 -1.72
C LEU A 530 -10.12 -30.00 -2.66
N LEU A 531 -10.83 -30.99 -2.13
CA LEU A 531 -11.63 -31.92 -2.95
C LEU A 531 -12.79 -31.20 -3.64
N THR A 532 -13.46 -30.28 -2.95
CA THR A 532 -14.51 -29.43 -3.55
C THR A 532 -13.93 -28.59 -4.68
N LEU A 533 -12.77 -27.96 -4.46
CA LEU A 533 -12.09 -27.13 -5.47
C LEU A 533 -11.62 -27.93 -6.69
N MET A 534 -11.22 -29.20 -6.51
CA MET A 534 -10.93 -30.12 -7.63
C MET A 534 -12.15 -30.41 -8.52
N MET A 535 -13.37 -30.18 -8.01
CA MET A 535 -14.62 -30.45 -8.72
C MET A 535 -15.26 -29.19 -9.31
N VAL A 536 -14.63 -28.01 -9.18
CA VAL A 536 -15.11 -26.74 -9.75
C VAL A 536 -15.23 -26.85 -11.27
N LYS A 537 -16.35 -26.41 -11.83
CA LYS A 537 -16.63 -26.44 -13.29
C LYS A 537 -16.79 -25.05 -13.91
N THR A 538 -17.01 -24.02 -13.10
CA THR A 538 -17.38 -22.68 -13.56
C THR A 538 -16.67 -21.59 -12.75
N PRO A 539 -16.23 -20.48 -13.38
CA PRO A 539 -16.19 -20.29 -14.83
C PRO A 539 -15.14 -21.20 -15.50
N ILE A 540 -15.42 -21.69 -16.71
CA ILE A 540 -14.57 -22.68 -17.41
C ILE A 540 -13.14 -22.15 -17.59
N THR A 541 -13.00 -20.84 -17.82
CA THR A 541 -11.74 -20.12 -18.00
C THR A 541 -10.78 -20.29 -16.84
N ASP A 542 -11.30 -20.34 -15.61
CA ASP A 542 -10.50 -20.36 -14.38
C ASP A 542 -10.51 -21.72 -13.69
N ALA A 543 -11.54 -22.53 -13.96
CA ALA A 543 -11.75 -23.83 -13.34
C ALA A 543 -10.51 -24.74 -13.46
N ASP A 544 -9.88 -24.81 -14.64
CA ASP A 544 -8.67 -25.62 -14.82
C ASP A 544 -7.51 -25.16 -13.93
N SER A 545 -7.30 -23.85 -13.82
CA SER A 545 -6.23 -23.29 -12.97
C SER A 545 -6.48 -23.59 -11.49
N ILE A 546 -7.71 -23.44 -11.01
CA ILE A 546 -8.11 -23.71 -9.63
C ILE A 546 -7.96 -25.20 -9.32
N ARG A 547 -8.47 -26.08 -10.20
CA ARG A 547 -8.34 -27.53 -10.07
C ARG A 547 -6.87 -27.97 -10.01
N GLY A 548 -6.03 -27.42 -10.89
CA GLY A 548 -4.60 -27.71 -10.93
C GLY A 548 -3.88 -27.33 -9.63
N LEU A 549 -4.16 -26.15 -9.10
CA LEU A 549 -3.59 -25.69 -7.82
C LEU A 549 -4.11 -26.51 -6.63
N ALA A 550 -5.41 -26.80 -6.57
CA ALA A 550 -6.00 -27.63 -5.52
C ALA A 550 -5.40 -29.05 -5.52
N CYS A 551 -5.22 -29.64 -6.71
CA CYS A 551 -4.54 -30.93 -6.88
C CYS A 551 -3.09 -30.86 -6.36
N ARG A 552 -2.34 -29.81 -6.71
CA ARG A 552 -0.96 -29.61 -6.22
C ARG A 552 -0.90 -29.51 -4.69
N ALA A 553 -1.85 -28.82 -4.06
CA ALA A 553 -1.94 -28.73 -2.61
C ALA A 553 -2.25 -30.11 -1.97
N LEU A 554 -3.18 -30.89 -2.55
CA LEU A 554 -3.49 -32.24 -2.10
C LEU A 554 -2.30 -33.20 -2.23
N VAL A 555 -1.53 -33.10 -3.32
CA VAL A 555 -0.29 -33.86 -3.48
C VAL A 555 0.72 -33.51 -2.38
N GLY A 556 0.83 -32.24 -2.02
CA GLY A 556 1.65 -31.79 -0.89
C GLY A 556 1.20 -32.40 0.44
N LEU A 557 -0.12 -32.44 0.70
CA LEU A 557 -0.69 -33.06 1.90
C LEU A 557 -0.53 -34.58 1.93
N ALA A 558 -0.64 -35.26 0.79
CA ALA A 558 -0.52 -36.71 0.66
C ALA A 558 0.90 -37.25 0.97
N ARG A 559 1.87 -36.36 1.21
CA ARG A 559 3.18 -36.69 1.78
C ARG A 559 3.08 -37.09 3.27
N SER A 560 2.04 -36.66 3.97
CA SER A 560 1.67 -37.17 5.29
C SER A 560 1.04 -38.56 5.17
N GLU A 561 1.54 -39.53 5.93
CA GLU A 561 0.99 -40.90 5.95
C GLU A 561 -0.50 -40.92 6.32
N THR A 562 -0.88 -40.15 7.34
CA THR A 562 -2.27 -40.06 7.80
C THR A 562 -3.20 -39.52 6.72
N VAL A 563 -2.78 -38.46 6.03
CA VAL A 563 -3.58 -37.86 4.95
C VAL A 563 -3.66 -38.80 3.75
N ARG A 564 -2.55 -39.48 3.41
CA ARG A 564 -2.52 -40.49 2.35
C ARG A 564 -3.52 -41.62 2.59
N GLN A 565 -3.62 -42.12 3.82
CA GLN A 565 -4.59 -43.16 4.19
C GLN A 565 -6.04 -42.68 4.12
N ILE A 566 -6.30 -41.40 4.40
CA ILE A 566 -7.63 -40.78 4.26
C ILE A 566 -7.98 -40.71 2.77
N ILE A 567 -7.10 -40.12 1.95
CA ILE A 567 -7.32 -39.89 0.53
C ILE A 567 -7.51 -41.22 -0.23
N SER A 568 -6.75 -42.27 0.11
CA SER A 568 -6.85 -43.59 -0.54
C SER A 568 -8.21 -44.27 -0.36
N LYS A 569 -9.02 -43.83 0.60
CA LYS A 569 -10.36 -44.37 0.87
C LYS A 569 -11.48 -43.55 0.24
N LEU A 570 -11.17 -42.42 -0.38
CA LEU A 570 -12.18 -41.55 -0.98
C LEU A 570 -12.64 -42.08 -2.35
N PRO A 571 -13.96 -42.10 -2.62
CA PRO A 571 -14.52 -42.61 -3.89
C PRO A 571 -13.91 -41.99 -5.14
N LEU A 572 -13.54 -40.71 -5.05
CA LEU A 572 -12.93 -39.94 -6.14
C LEU A 572 -11.67 -40.63 -6.68
N PHE A 573 -10.87 -41.24 -5.81
CA PHE A 573 -9.62 -41.91 -6.16
C PHE A 573 -9.76 -43.43 -6.29
N SER A 574 -10.68 -44.06 -5.54
CA SER A 574 -10.87 -45.52 -5.59
C SER A 574 -11.67 -45.98 -6.82
N ASN A 575 -12.54 -45.13 -7.37
CA ASN A 575 -13.48 -45.51 -8.44
C ASN A 575 -13.13 -44.93 -9.83
N GLY A 576 -11.93 -44.36 -10.01
CA GLY A 576 -11.47 -43.85 -11.31
C GLY A 576 -12.18 -42.59 -11.82
N GLN A 577 -12.89 -41.85 -10.97
CA GLN A 577 -13.68 -40.65 -11.37
C GLN A 577 -12.84 -39.48 -11.90
N LEU A 578 -11.52 -39.51 -11.71
CA LEU A 578 -10.58 -38.55 -12.29
C LEU A 578 -10.12 -38.92 -13.71
N GLN A 579 -10.35 -40.16 -14.15
CA GLN A 579 -9.97 -40.66 -15.49
C GLN A 579 -11.12 -40.62 -16.50
N SER A 580 -12.34 -40.30 -16.05
CA SER A 580 -13.56 -40.13 -16.84
C SER A 580 -13.88 -38.66 -17.06
#